data_AF-A0A3N7CWZ9-F1
#
_entry.id   AF-A0A3N7CWZ9-F1
#
_cell.length_a   1.000
_cell.length_b   1.000
_cell.length_c   1.000
_cell.angle_alpha   90.00
_cell.angle_beta   90.00
_cell.angle_gamma   90.00
#
_symmetry.space_group_name_H-M   'P 1'
#
loop_
_entity.id
_entity.type
_entity.pdbx_description
1 polymer ?
#
loop_
_entity_poly.entity_id
_entity_poly.type
_entity_poly.pdbx_seq_one_letter_code
_entity_poly.pdbx_strand_id
1 'polypeptide(L)'
;MKRIFLVLILSSLFYTGFAQEIQRFNPDTIKTITLDSTVNIKAEKLNIETFINKVINDTSFYQSFRDMKRYSFIAENRIYSYDKKNKVDGKIYRKIKHNNSGPYKMEYLVKQDTGKIYKKNGKYQLYTVEMFDYIFMNAYNTDFVPNAPAADGKGGTNESYKDKLKTLIFNPGRPVKVPFIGSKTEIFTANMRQYYDYAFTSGTYLDSIPVYRFKVSVKPDLSSWTKDGVMIKELVTIFDKRNFNILGRYVDMKYSNMLFDFDVQMNIEMGYFGDDKLPTKITYQGNWDYPFKKEERASFLIVHKDYKIEKGK
;
A
#
# COMPACT_ATOMS: atom_id res chain seq x y z
N MET A 1 -45.47 -16.03 -25.85
CA MET A 1 -45.15 -14.83 -25.04
C MET A 1 -44.55 -15.12 -23.66
N LYS A 2 -44.64 -16.33 -23.08
CA LYS A 2 -44.04 -16.64 -21.75
C LYS A 2 -42.55 -17.04 -21.76
N ARG A 3 -41.98 -17.42 -22.92
CA ARG A 3 -40.55 -17.81 -23.04
C ARG A 3 -39.59 -16.65 -23.30
N ILE A 4 -40.09 -15.52 -23.82
CA ILE A 4 -39.27 -14.32 -24.09
C ILE A 4 -39.00 -13.53 -22.79
N PHE A 5 -39.93 -13.56 -21.84
CA PHE A 5 -39.77 -12.90 -20.54
C PHE A 5 -38.68 -13.53 -19.66
N LEU A 6 -38.40 -14.83 -19.84
CA LEU A 6 -37.37 -15.53 -19.05
C LEU A 6 -35.94 -15.19 -19.51
N VAL A 7 -35.76 -14.79 -20.76
CA VAL A 7 -34.45 -14.41 -21.34
C VAL A 7 -34.07 -12.98 -20.95
N LEU A 8 -35.05 -12.10 -20.75
CA LEU A 8 -34.84 -10.73 -20.27
C LEU A 8 -34.49 -10.64 -18.78
N ILE A 9 -34.88 -11.63 -17.97
CA ILE A 9 -34.52 -11.69 -16.53
C ILE A 9 -33.11 -12.27 -16.32
N LEU A 10 -32.61 -13.09 -17.25
CA LEU A 10 -31.24 -13.64 -17.16
C LEU A 10 -30.14 -12.69 -17.67
N SER A 11 -30.49 -11.62 -18.37
CA SER A 11 -29.53 -10.67 -18.97
C SER A 11 -29.21 -9.46 -18.09
N SER A 12 -29.85 -9.30 -16.93
CA SER A 12 -29.62 -8.18 -16.00
C SER A 12 -28.56 -8.45 -14.91
N LEU A 13 -27.78 -9.53 -15.03
CA LEU A 13 -26.72 -9.88 -14.06
C LEU A 13 -25.29 -9.63 -14.59
N PHE A 14 -25.12 -8.78 -15.61
CA PHE A 14 -23.81 -8.22 -15.94
C PHE A 14 -23.51 -7.04 -15.01
N TYR A 15 -23.28 -7.34 -13.73
CA TYR A 15 -22.61 -6.39 -12.86
C TYR A 15 -21.16 -6.28 -13.32
N THR A 16 -20.85 -5.16 -13.98
CA THR A 16 -19.49 -4.68 -14.16
C THR A 16 -18.84 -4.61 -12.78
N GLY A 17 -17.86 -5.48 -12.54
CA GLY A 17 -17.02 -5.42 -11.35
C GLY A 17 -16.15 -4.18 -11.41
N PHE A 18 -16.69 -3.03 -11.00
CA PHE A 18 -15.87 -1.92 -10.52
C PHE A 18 -15.09 -2.45 -9.33
N ALA A 19 -13.79 -2.13 -9.23
CA ALA A 19 -13.05 -2.30 -8.00
C ALA A 19 -13.86 -1.62 -6.90
N GLN A 20 -14.51 -2.41 -6.04
CA GLN A 20 -15.39 -1.87 -5.01
C GLN A 20 -14.54 -1.05 -4.07
N GLU A 21 -14.75 0.26 -4.10
CA GLU A 21 -14.26 1.16 -3.08
C GLU A 21 -14.85 0.68 -1.75
N ILE A 22 -13.97 0.36 -0.80
CA ILE A 22 -14.41 -0.08 0.52
C ILE A 22 -15.23 1.09 1.11
N GLN A 23 -16.52 0.89 1.33
CA GLN A 23 -17.42 1.93 1.85
C GLN A 23 -17.13 2.18 3.35
N ARG A 24 -16.05 2.88 3.65
CA ARG A 24 -15.64 3.36 4.98
C ARG A 24 -15.28 4.83 4.89
N PHE A 25 -15.16 5.47 6.05
CA PHE A 25 -14.60 6.83 6.12
C PHE A 25 -13.20 6.84 5.51
N ASN A 26 -13.02 7.58 4.41
CA ASN A 26 -11.71 7.80 3.81
C ASN A 26 -10.97 8.88 4.62
N PRO A 27 -9.87 8.54 5.34
CA PRO A 27 -9.11 9.51 6.10
C PRO A 27 -8.29 10.44 5.19
N ASP A 28 -8.10 10.09 3.91
CA ASP A 28 -7.41 10.92 2.92
C ASP A 28 -8.28 12.09 2.48
N THR A 29 -8.24 13.16 3.26
CA THR A 29 -8.86 14.44 2.90
C THR A 29 -7.94 15.33 2.07
N ILE A 30 -6.75 14.84 1.70
CA ILE A 30 -5.72 15.59 1.00
C ILE A 30 -5.68 15.11 -0.44
N LYS A 31 -6.32 15.86 -1.33
CA LYS A 31 -6.23 15.61 -2.77
C LYS A 31 -4.82 16.00 -3.25
N THR A 32 -3.92 15.02 -3.30
CA THR A 32 -2.51 15.24 -3.68
C THR A 32 -2.23 14.80 -5.12
N ILE A 33 -3.18 14.12 -5.78
CA ILE A 33 -2.99 13.55 -7.12
C ILE A 33 -4.15 13.95 -8.03
N THR A 34 -3.85 14.77 -9.04
CA THR A 34 -4.61 14.84 -10.30
C THR A 34 -3.63 14.62 -11.44
N LEU A 35 -3.93 13.67 -12.32
CA LEU A 35 -3.22 13.54 -13.59
C LEU A 35 -4.02 14.34 -14.60
N ASP A 36 -3.54 15.54 -14.93
CA ASP A 36 -4.34 16.52 -15.66
C ASP A 36 -4.59 16.13 -17.13
N SER A 37 -3.79 15.21 -17.67
CA SER A 37 -3.99 14.70 -19.02
C SER A 37 -3.27 13.36 -19.20
N THR A 38 -4.03 12.29 -19.40
CA THR A 38 -3.48 10.97 -19.74
C THR A 38 -3.21 10.94 -21.24
N VAL A 39 -1.93 11.02 -21.64
CA VAL A 39 -1.54 10.80 -23.04
C VAL A 39 -0.99 9.37 -23.15
N ASN A 40 -1.65 8.55 -23.98
CA ASN A 40 -1.13 7.24 -24.38
C ASN A 40 0.09 7.46 -25.27
N ILE A 41 1.29 7.18 -24.75
CA ILE A 41 2.52 7.32 -25.52
C ILE A 41 2.88 5.94 -26.12
N LYS A 42 2.81 5.82 -27.44
CA LYS A 42 3.50 4.77 -28.19
C LYS A 42 4.91 5.26 -28.52
N ALA A 43 5.83 5.26 -27.56
CA ALA A 43 7.23 5.57 -27.83
C ALA A 43 7.94 4.26 -28.21
N GLU A 44 8.53 4.19 -29.42
CA GLU A 44 9.25 3.01 -29.93
C GLU A 44 10.40 2.54 -29.01
N LYS A 45 10.90 3.40 -28.10
CA LYS A 45 12.03 3.09 -27.21
C LYS A 45 11.64 2.71 -25.76
N LEU A 46 10.42 2.98 -25.31
CA LEU A 46 9.98 2.65 -23.94
C LEU A 46 9.05 1.44 -23.98
N ASN A 47 9.60 0.28 -23.64
CA ASN A 47 8.86 -0.97 -23.55
C ASN A 47 8.29 -1.15 -22.12
N ILE A 48 7.14 -1.81 -22.02
CA ILE A 48 6.56 -2.32 -20.76
C ILE A 48 7.63 -3.04 -19.91
N GLU A 49 8.51 -3.83 -20.55
CA GLU A 49 9.58 -4.55 -19.85
C GLU A 49 10.55 -3.61 -19.10
N THR A 50 10.77 -2.38 -19.59
CA THR A 50 11.60 -1.38 -18.88
C THR A 50 10.97 -1.01 -17.53
N PHE A 51 9.64 -0.81 -17.50
CA PHE A 51 8.91 -0.52 -16.27
C PHE A 51 8.87 -1.71 -15.33
N ILE A 52 8.59 -2.91 -15.86
CA ILE A 52 8.60 -4.17 -15.10
C ILE A 52 9.96 -4.37 -14.42
N ASN A 53 11.05 -4.27 -15.18
CA ASN A 53 12.41 -4.44 -14.65
C ASN A 53 12.74 -3.42 -13.58
N LYS A 54 12.30 -2.16 -13.74
CA LYS A 54 12.48 -1.14 -12.71
C LYS A 54 11.66 -1.44 -11.46
N VAL A 55 10.38 -1.85 -11.57
CA VAL A 55 9.58 -2.23 -10.41
C VAL A 55 10.21 -3.41 -9.65
N ILE A 56 10.62 -4.46 -10.37
CA ILE A 56 11.19 -5.67 -9.78
C ILE A 56 12.49 -5.36 -9.05
N ASN A 57 13.39 -4.58 -9.66
CA ASN A 57 14.75 -4.38 -9.15
C ASN A 57 14.92 -3.11 -8.29
N ASP A 58 13.86 -2.32 -8.09
CA ASP A 58 13.97 -1.10 -7.32
C ASP A 58 14.21 -1.39 -5.83
N THR A 59 15.33 -0.87 -5.33
CA THR A 59 15.65 -0.79 -3.89
C THR A 59 15.51 0.63 -3.35
N SER A 60 15.39 1.64 -4.24
CA SER A 60 15.40 3.06 -3.89
C SER A 60 14.15 3.49 -3.11
N PHE A 61 12.99 2.89 -3.41
CA PHE A 61 11.73 3.18 -2.75
C PHE A 61 11.79 2.84 -1.27
N TYR A 62 12.37 1.69 -0.93
CA TYR A 62 12.61 1.30 0.46
C TYR A 62 13.75 2.12 1.09
N GLN A 63 14.83 2.38 0.35
CA GLN A 63 15.92 3.23 0.82
C GLN A 63 15.42 4.63 1.25
N SER A 64 14.41 5.16 0.55
CA SER A 64 13.75 6.45 0.88
C SER A 64 13.20 6.46 2.31
N PHE A 65 12.63 5.35 2.78
CA PHE A 65 12.17 5.22 4.17
C PHE A 65 13.32 5.14 5.17
N ARG A 66 14.45 4.52 4.80
CA ARG A 66 15.64 4.47 5.68
C ARG A 66 16.31 5.83 5.80
N ASP A 67 16.34 6.58 4.71
CA ASP A 67 17.04 7.86 4.62
C ASP A 67 16.42 8.92 5.50
N MET A 68 15.12 8.81 5.81
CA MET A 68 14.47 9.74 6.74
C MET A 68 15.15 9.75 8.14
N LYS A 69 16.01 8.77 8.52
CA LYS A 69 16.81 8.80 9.78
C LYS A 69 17.82 9.95 9.82
N ARG A 70 18.15 10.48 8.65
CA ARG A 70 19.04 11.63 8.48
C ARG A 70 18.29 12.95 8.62
N TYR A 71 16.97 12.91 8.75
CA TYR A 71 16.11 14.09 8.75
C TYR A 71 15.29 14.20 10.03
N SER A 72 15.18 15.40 10.58
CA SER A 72 14.06 15.72 11.48
C SER A 72 12.82 16.00 10.64
N PHE A 73 11.63 15.64 11.13
CA PHE A 73 10.37 15.88 10.42
C PHE A 73 9.18 15.81 11.37
N ILE A 74 8.02 16.25 10.89
CA ILE A 74 6.73 16.11 11.57
C ILE A 74 5.91 15.01 10.90
N ALA A 75 5.44 14.04 11.68
CA ALA A 75 4.47 13.03 11.25
C ALA A 75 3.08 13.36 11.83
N GLU A 76 2.12 13.61 10.96
CA GLU A 76 0.71 13.78 11.32
C GLU A 76 -0.07 12.52 10.93
N ASN A 77 -0.61 11.82 11.93
CA ASN A 77 -1.26 10.53 11.77
C ASN A 77 -2.73 10.61 12.15
N ARG A 78 -3.59 10.09 11.27
CA ARG A 78 -5.02 9.86 11.50
C ARG A 78 -5.31 8.39 11.29
N ILE A 79 -5.83 7.74 12.32
CA ILE A 79 -6.12 6.29 12.30
C ILE A 79 -7.56 6.09 12.73
N TYR A 80 -8.26 5.23 12.01
CA TYR A 80 -9.63 4.83 12.35
C TYR A 80 -9.72 3.32 12.41
N SER A 81 -10.36 2.82 13.46
CA SER A 81 -10.80 1.43 13.54
C SER A 81 -12.31 1.34 13.30
N TYR A 82 -12.75 0.19 12.80
CA TYR A 82 -14.15 -0.04 12.48
C TYR A 82 -14.66 -1.35 13.08
N ASP A 83 -15.93 -1.36 13.45
CA ASP A 83 -16.64 -2.57 13.80
C ASP A 83 -17.01 -3.40 12.55
N LYS A 84 -17.65 -4.56 12.77
CA LYS A 84 -18.12 -5.46 11.70
C LYS A 84 -19.18 -4.84 10.77
N LYS A 85 -19.79 -3.72 11.16
CA LYS A 85 -20.75 -2.95 10.36
C LYS A 85 -20.09 -1.75 9.66
N ASN A 86 -18.75 -1.68 9.65
CA ASN A 86 -17.97 -0.56 9.11
C ASN A 86 -18.25 0.78 9.82
N LYS A 87 -18.78 0.77 11.05
CA LYS A 87 -18.92 1.97 11.86
C LYS A 87 -17.62 2.24 12.60
N VAL A 88 -17.17 3.50 12.59
CA VAL A 88 -15.98 3.92 13.35
C VAL A 88 -16.19 3.63 14.84
N ASP A 89 -15.31 2.83 15.43
CA ASP A 89 -15.34 2.46 16.84
C ASP A 89 -14.11 2.89 17.62
N GLY A 90 -13.11 3.45 16.93
CA GLY A 90 -11.92 4.06 17.51
C GLY A 90 -11.27 5.05 16.55
N LYS A 91 -10.64 6.08 17.12
CA LYS A 91 -9.91 7.13 16.40
C LYS A 91 -8.61 7.46 17.13
N ILE A 92 -7.53 7.63 16.39
CA ILE A 92 -6.26 8.19 16.87
C ILE A 92 -5.95 9.40 16.00
N TYR A 93 -5.69 10.53 16.63
CA TYR A 93 -5.05 11.67 16.01
C TYR A 93 -3.79 12.03 16.79
N ARG A 94 -2.66 12.11 16.09
CA ARG A 94 -1.40 12.48 16.71
C ARG A 94 -0.53 13.26 15.75
N LYS A 95 0.18 14.24 16.30
CA LYS A 95 1.21 15.01 15.62
C LYS A 95 2.51 14.77 16.38
N ILE A 96 3.51 14.26 15.67
CA ILE A 96 4.75 13.78 16.26
C ILE A 96 5.91 14.49 15.61
N LYS A 97 6.83 15.02 16.41
CA LYS A 97 8.11 15.50 15.94
C LYS A 97 9.14 14.39 16.10
N HIS A 98 9.75 14.00 14.99
CA HIS A 98 10.93 13.17 14.97
C HIS A 98 12.15 14.09 14.94
N ASN A 99 12.96 14.06 15.99
CA ASN A 99 14.19 14.84 16.07
C ASN A 99 15.41 13.92 15.89
N ASN A 100 16.17 14.20 14.84
CA ASN A 100 17.37 13.46 14.45
C ASN A 100 18.66 14.29 14.55
N SER A 101 18.63 15.49 15.13
CA SER A 101 19.82 16.35 15.32
C SER A 101 20.80 15.82 16.38
N GLY A 102 20.46 14.74 17.07
CA GLY A 102 21.26 14.08 18.11
C GLY A 102 20.83 12.62 18.29
N PRO A 103 20.81 12.08 19.52
CA PRO A 103 20.11 10.83 19.81
C PRO A 103 18.65 10.94 19.36
N TYR A 104 18.15 9.90 18.70
CA TYR A 104 16.78 9.92 18.18
C TYR A 104 15.77 10.19 19.30
N LYS A 105 14.95 11.23 19.11
CA LYS A 105 13.88 11.58 20.03
C LYS A 105 12.56 11.70 19.29
N MET A 106 11.54 11.01 19.80
CA MET A 106 10.16 11.13 19.36
C MET A 106 9.39 11.99 20.36
N GLU A 107 8.75 13.05 19.90
CA GLU A 107 8.00 13.99 20.76
C GLU A 107 6.56 14.14 20.27
N TYR A 108 5.59 13.80 21.13
CA TYR A 108 4.18 14.02 20.83
C TYR A 108 3.84 15.51 21.01
N LEU A 109 3.55 16.19 19.90
CA LEU A 109 3.02 17.56 19.90
C LEU A 109 1.51 17.56 20.14
N VAL A 110 0.82 16.55 19.61
CA VAL A 110 -0.61 16.27 19.85
C VAL A 110 -0.79 14.78 20.00
N LYS A 111 -1.64 14.35 20.94
CA LYS A 111 -2.07 12.97 21.11
C LYS A 111 -3.52 12.93 21.57
N GLN A 112 -4.40 12.40 20.74
CA GLN A 112 -5.84 12.33 20.96
C GLN A 112 -6.35 10.96 20.52
N ASP A 113 -6.72 10.14 21.49
CA ASP A 113 -7.18 8.78 21.26
C ASP A 113 -8.61 8.64 21.81
N THR A 114 -9.52 8.09 21.01
CA THR A 114 -10.93 7.89 21.41
C THR A 114 -11.44 6.53 20.97
N GLY A 115 -12.35 5.94 21.75
CA GLY A 115 -12.97 4.65 21.42
C GLY A 115 -12.08 3.43 21.72
N LYS A 116 -12.31 2.33 21.01
CA LYS A 116 -11.73 1.00 21.30
C LYS A 116 -10.34 0.80 20.69
N ILE A 117 -9.41 1.69 21.04
CA ILE A 117 -8.03 1.65 20.53
C ILE A 117 -7.12 0.75 21.36
N TYR A 118 -7.26 0.79 22.68
CA TYR A 118 -6.38 0.11 23.63
C TYR A 118 -7.11 -0.95 24.45
N LYS A 119 -6.42 -2.05 24.74
CA LYS A 119 -6.82 -3.03 25.76
C LYS A 119 -6.60 -2.44 27.15
N LYS A 120 -7.19 -3.07 28.17
CA LYS A 120 -7.00 -2.68 29.59
C LYS A 120 -5.53 -2.62 30.03
N ASN A 121 -4.65 -3.40 29.39
CA ASN A 121 -3.22 -3.42 29.67
C ASN A 121 -2.40 -2.37 28.88
N GLY A 122 -3.07 -1.41 28.24
CA GLY A 122 -2.43 -0.35 27.45
C GLY A 122 -1.89 -0.78 26.09
N LYS A 123 -1.94 -2.07 25.73
CA LYS A 123 -1.54 -2.55 24.39
C LYS A 123 -2.63 -2.23 23.36
N TYR A 124 -2.24 -2.10 22.09
CA TYR A 124 -3.21 -1.94 21.00
C TYR A 124 -4.22 -3.08 20.96
N GLN A 125 -5.48 -2.72 20.70
CA GLN A 125 -6.55 -3.68 20.49
C GLN A 125 -6.39 -4.39 19.15
N LEU A 126 -6.14 -3.61 18.10
CA LEU A 126 -5.95 -4.09 16.73
C LEU A 126 -4.47 -4.28 16.41
N TYR A 127 -4.14 -5.47 15.94
CA TYR A 127 -2.82 -5.83 15.46
C TYR A 127 -2.39 -5.01 14.24
N THR A 128 -3.33 -4.68 13.35
CA THR A 128 -3.11 -3.84 12.18
C THR A 128 -2.61 -2.47 12.60
N VAL A 129 -3.21 -1.85 13.62
CA VAL A 129 -2.75 -0.56 14.16
C VAL A 129 -1.35 -0.69 14.76
N GLU A 130 -1.09 -1.75 15.54
CA GLU A 130 0.25 -2.03 16.09
C GLU A 130 1.31 -2.20 14.99
N MET A 131 0.96 -2.89 13.90
CA MET A 131 1.85 -3.11 12.77
C MET A 131 2.14 -1.81 12.02
N PHE A 132 1.13 -0.99 11.73
CA PHE A 132 1.32 0.29 11.06
C PHE A 132 2.17 1.24 11.89
N ASP A 133 1.95 1.27 13.20
CA ASP A 133 2.81 2.00 14.14
C ASP A 133 4.25 1.51 14.07
N TYR A 134 4.46 0.19 14.07
CA TYR A 134 5.79 -0.39 13.94
C TYR A 134 6.43 0.02 12.60
N ILE A 135 5.78 -0.20 11.47
CA ILE A 135 6.31 0.04 10.13
C ILE A 135 6.63 1.51 9.88
N PHE A 136 5.72 2.43 10.21
CA PHE A 136 5.81 3.81 9.77
C PHE A 136 6.24 4.80 10.86
N MET A 137 6.01 4.50 12.14
CA MET A 137 6.50 5.39 13.21
C MET A 137 7.91 5.04 13.69
N ASN A 138 8.30 3.78 13.54
CA ASN A 138 9.63 3.31 13.93
C ASN A 138 10.41 2.80 12.73
N ALA A 139 10.25 3.48 11.57
CA ALA A 139 10.74 3.06 10.26
C ALA A 139 12.27 2.78 10.17
N TYR A 140 13.06 3.14 11.19
CA TYR A 140 14.52 2.92 11.23
C TYR A 140 15.02 1.89 12.24
N ASN A 141 14.27 1.60 13.32
CA ASN A 141 14.59 0.53 14.31
C ASN A 141 13.70 -0.69 14.14
N THR A 142 12.89 -0.68 13.11
CA THR A 142 12.25 -1.84 12.53
C THR A 142 13.33 -2.63 11.81
N ASP A 143 13.41 -3.94 12.04
CA ASP A 143 14.34 -4.86 11.37
C ASP A 143 14.00 -4.98 9.88
N PHE A 144 14.18 -3.91 9.13
CA PHE A 144 14.01 -3.89 7.69
C PHE A 144 15.38 -4.15 7.06
N VAL A 145 15.78 -5.41 7.09
CA VAL A 145 17.07 -5.88 6.58
C VAL A 145 17.10 -5.73 5.04
N PRO A 146 18.17 -5.16 4.44
CA PRO A 146 18.39 -5.24 3.00
C PRO A 146 18.64 -6.71 2.68
N ASN A 147 17.69 -7.33 1.98
CA ASN A 147 17.40 -8.77 2.02
C ASN A 147 16.62 -9.12 3.29
N ALA A 148 15.29 -8.96 3.23
CA ALA A 148 14.43 -9.73 4.12
C ALA A 148 14.94 -11.19 4.05
N PRO A 149 15.28 -11.81 5.18
CA PRO A 149 15.68 -13.20 5.17
C PRO A 149 14.66 -13.98 4.34
N ALA A 150 15.11 -14.99 3.61
CA ALA A 150 14.22 -16.12 3.36
C ALA A 150 13.49 -16.40 4.68
N ALA A 151 12.16 -16.51 4.64
CA ALA A 151 11.33 -16.68 5.83
C ALA A 151 11.75 -17.95 6.58
N ASP A 152 12.85 -17.88 7.32
CA ASP A 152 13.52 -18.99 7.96
C ASP A 152 13.11 -18.91 9.43
N GLY A 153 11.80 -19.09 9.64
CA GLY A 153 11.16 -19.78 10.77
C GLY A 153 11.59 -19.49 12.21
N LYS A 154 12.37 -18.47 12.53
CA LYS A 154 12.93 -18.26 13.88
C LYS A 154 12.32 -17.08 14.65
N GLY A 155 11.11 -16.66 14.30
CA GLY A 155 10.31 -15.71 15.06
C GLY A 155 8.95 -16.30 15.41
N GLY A 156 8.34 -15.87 16.51
CA GLY A 156 7.02 -16.33 16.94
C GLY A 156 5.95 -16.13 15.85
N THR A 157 4.78 -16.77 15.99
CA THR A 157 3.71 -16.75 14.97
C THR A 157 3.28 -15.35 14.52
N ASN A 158 3.40 -14.33 15.38
CA ASN A 158 3.12 -12.93 15.05
C ASN A 158 4.24 -12.26 14.22
N GLU A 159 5.52 -12.53 14.50
CA GLU A 159 6.66 -11.89 13.81
C GLU A 159 6.71 -12.29 12.33
N SER A 160 6.50 -13.58 12.04
CA SER A 160 6.41 -14.09 10.67
C SER A 160 5.35 -13.37 9.83
N TYR A 161 4.26 -12.91 10.44
CA TYR A 161 3.16 -12.25 9.74
C TYR A 161 3.45 -10.77 9.47
N LYS A 162 4.05 -10.04 10.43
CA LYS A 162 4.55 -8.66 10.20
C LYS A 162 5.49 -8.63 8.99
N ASP A 163 6.41 -9.59 8.89
CA ASP A 163 7.39 -9.62 7.80
C ASP A 163 6.79 -9.92 6.43
N LYS A 164 5.73 -10.73 6.37
CA LYS A 164 4.97 -11.01 5.14
C LYS A 164 4.21 -9.78 4.66
N LEU A 165 3.54 -9.07 5.58
CA LEU A 165 2.81 -7.83 5.26
C LEU A 165 3.75 -6.71 4.84
N LYS A 166 4.90 -6.56 5.52
CA LYS A 166 5.97 -5.65 5.07
C LYS A 166 6.37 -5.95 3.64
N THR A 167 6.60 -7.23 3.31
CA THR A 167 7.02 -7.62 1.95
C THR A 167 5.95 -7.27 0.91
N LEU A 168 4.67 -7.53 1.22
CA LEU A 168 3.54 -7.17 0.35
C LEU A 168 3.42 -5.65 0.14
N ILE A 169 3.65 -4.87 1.19
CA ILE A 169 3.56 -3.40 1.17
C ILE A 169 4.71 -2.77 0.37
N PHE A 170 5.95 -3.18 0.62
CA PHE A 170 7.12 -2.51 0.05
C PHE A 170 7.56 -3.10 -1.30
N ASN A 171 7.30 -4.39 -1.55
CA ASN A 171 7.73 -5.10 -2.75
C ASN A 171 6.58 -5.89 -3.41
N PRO A 172 5.48 -5.22 -3.81
CA PRO A 172 4.42 -5.91 -4.55
C PRO A 172 4.97 -6.43 -5.89
N GLY A 173 4.68 -7.69 -6.22
CA GLY A 173 5.20 -8.32 -7.44
C GLY A 173 6.38 -9.28 -7.23
N ARG A 174 6.99 -9.32 -6.05
CA ARG A 174 8.03 -10.31 -5.68
C ARG A 174 7.43 -11.48 -4.88
N PRO A 175 7.99 -12.69 -4.98
CA PRO A 175 7.50 -13.84 -4.24
C PRO A 175 7.61 -13.62 -2.73
N VAL A 176 6.54 -13.94 -2.00
CA VAL A 176 6.54 -13.94 -0.53
C VAL A 176 6.43 -15.38 -0.05
N LYS A 177 7.31 -15.87 0.84
CA LYS A 177 7.17 -17.23 1.42
C LYS A 177 6.01 -17.28 2.44
N VAL A 178 4.79 -17.29 1.94
CA VAL A 178 3.56 -17.52 2.71
C VAL A 178 2.92 -18.83 2.22
N PRO A 179 2.61 -19.78 3.11
CA PRO A 179 1.90 -21.00 2.74
C PRO A 179 0.66 -20.64 1.91
N PHE A 180 0.51 -21.27 0.74
CA PHE A 180 -0.61 -21.09 -0.21
C PHE A 180 -0.74 -19.72 -0.90
N ILE A 181 0.13 -18.75 -0.62
CA ILE A 181 0.06 -17.37 -1.14
C ILE A 181 1.27 -17.00 -2.01
N GLY A 182 2.43 -17.62 -1.80
CA GLY A 182 3.69 -17.07 -2.30
C GLY A 182 3.83 -16.88 -3.81
N SER A 183 3.44 -17.87 -4.62
CA SER A 183 3.48 -17.77 -6.08
C SER A 183 2.45 -16.79 -6.66
N LYS A 184 1.43 -16.39 -5.90
CA LYS A 184 0.34 -15.52 -6.35
C LYS A 184 0.68 -14.02 -6.28
N THR A 185 1.81 -13.70 -5.65
CA THR A 185 2.31 -12.32 -5.52
C THR A 185 3.20 -11.91 -6.70
N GLU A 186 3.61 -12.86 -7.54
CA GLU A 186 4.56 -12.66 -8.63
C GLU A 186 3.91 -12.23 -9.94
N ILE A 187 3.31 -11.04 -9.95
CA ILE A 187 2.49 -10.54 -11.08
C ILE A 187 3.27 -10.35 -12.39
N PHE A 188 4.59 -10.45 -12.39
CA PHE A 188 5.44 -10.24 -13.58
C PHE A 188 5.99 -11.53 -14.21
N THR A 189 5.72 -12.69 -13.61
CA THR A 189 6.19 -13.99 -14.14
C THR A 189 5.44 -14.38 -15.40
N ALA A 190 6.06 -15.22 -16.25
CA ALA A 190 5.44 -15.71 -17.49
C ALA A 190 4.04 -16.30 -17.26
N ASN A 191 3.87 -17.08 -16.18
CA ASN A 191 2.59 -17.70 -15.84
C ASN A 191 1.54 -16.69 -15.36
N MET A 192 1.94 -15.60 -14.71
CA MET A 192 0.99 -14.61 -14.20
C MET A 192 0.61 -13.54 -15.23
N ARG A 193 1.50 -13.24 -16.19
CA ARG A 193 1.27 -12.23 -17.26
C ARG A 193 -0.03 -12.46 -18.03
N GLN A 194 -0.50 -13.70 -18.15
CA GLN A 194 -1.77 -14.01 -18.81
C GLN A 194 -2.99 -13.38 -18.11
N TYR A 195 -2.90 -13.09 -16.80
CA TYR A 195 -4.01 -12.57 -15.98
C TYR A 195 -4.04 -11.05 -15.86
N TYR A 196 -3.01 -10.34 -16.36
CA TYR A 196 -2.87 -8.89 -16.16
C TYR A 196 -2.73 -8.14 -17.47
N ASP A 197 -3.31 -6.95 -17.50
CA ASP A 197 -3.00 -5.91 -18.46
C ASP A 197 -1.91 -4.99 -17.91
N TYR A 198 -0.94 -4.67 -18.77
CA TYR A 198 0.15 -3.75 -18.48
C TYR A 198 0.01 -2.54 -19.39
N ALA A 199 -0.10 -1.36 -18.80
CA ALA A 199 -0.18 -0.12 -19.53
C ALA A 199 0.70 0.93 -18.87
N PHE A 200 1.23 1.85 -19.66
CA PHE A 200 1.80 3.07 -19.13
C PHE A 200 1.24 4.28 -19.85
N THR A 201 1.08 5.36 -19.10
CA THR A 201 0.63 6.63 -19.64
C THR A 201 1.55 7.74 -19.15
N SER A 202 1.55 8.86 -19.85
CA SER A 202 2.24 10.06 -19.40
C SER A 202 1.28 11.03 -18.73
N GLY A 203 1.80 11.76 -17.74
CA GLY A 203 1.13 12.88 -17.12
C GLY A 203 2.10 13.80 -16.40
N THR A 204 1.54 14.67 -15.58
CA THR A 204 2.26 15.58 -14.68
C THR A 204 1.81 15.30 -13.25
N TYR A 205 2.74 15.35 -12.30
CA TYR A 205 2.54 15.14 -10.87
C TYR A 205 2.87 16.43 -10.13
N LEU A 206 2.03 16.83 -9.16
CA LEU A 206 2.18 18.09 -8.40
C LEU A 206 2.44 19.31 -9.31
N ASP A 207 1.62 19.43 -10.36
CA ASP A 207 1.59 20.52 -11.36
C ASP A 207 2.88 20.73 -12.19
N SER A 208 4.00 20.09 -11.83
CA SER A 208 5.33 20.44 -12.37
C SER A 208 6.25 19.24 -12.66
N ILE A 209 6.00 18.08 -12.06
CA ILE A 209 6.89 16.93 -12.21
C ILE A 209 6.39 16.05 -13.35
N PRO A 210 7.10 15.94 -14.49
CA PRO A 210 6.67 15.05 -15.56
C PRO A 210 6.80 13.59 -15.10
N VAL A 211 5.73 12.80 -15.25
CA VAL A 211 5.70 11.40 -14.78
C VAL A 211 5.21 10.40 -15.83
N TYR A 212 5.73 9.17 -15.76
CA TYR A 212 5.07 8.00 -16.31
C TYR A 212 4.24 7.32 -15.22
N ARG A 213 2.98 7.01 -15.53
CA ARG A 213 2.12 6.16 -14.71
C ARG A 213 2.11 4.77 -15.32
N PHE A 214 2.79 3.83 -14.69
CA PHE A 214 2.71 2.42 -15.04
C PHE A 214 1.60 1.76 -14.22
N LYS A 215 0.67 1.11 -14.90
CA LYS A 215 -0.48 0.41 -14.31
C LYS A 215 -0.43 -1.06 -14.72
N VAL A 216 -0.58 -1.92 -13.73
CA VAL A 216 -0.82 -3.37 -13.88
C VAL A 216 -2.17 -3.66 -13.24
N SER A 217 -3.11 -4.22 -13.99
CA SER A 217 -4.44 -4.53 -13.48
C SER A 217 -4.93 -5.87 -13.98
N VAL A 218 -5.71 -6.57 -13.16
CA VAL A 218 -6.33 -7.84 -13.57
C VAL A 218 -7.21 -7.61 -14.80
N LYS A 219 -7.08 -8.50 -15.78
CA LYS A 219 -7.85 -8.43 -17.02
C LYS A 219 -9.36 -8.50 -16.78
N PRO A 220 -10.17 -7.67 -17.46
CA PRO A 220 -11.60 -7.59 -17.21
C PRO A 220 -12.37 -8.82 -17.71
N ASP A 221 -11.86 -9.57 -18.68
CA ASP A 221 -12.50 -10.71 -19.34
C ASP A 221 -12.25 -12.06 -18.64
N LEU A 222 -11.43 -12.09 -17.58
CA LEU A 222 -11.23 -13.31 -16.79
C LEU A 222 -12.51 -13.75 -16.06
N SER A 223 -12.64 -15.06 -15.87
CA SER A 223 -13.69 -15.64 -15.04
C SER A 223 -13.61 -15.13 -13.60
N SER A 224 -14.74 -15.03 -12.91
CA SER A 224 -14.78 -14.61 -11.49
C SER A 224 -13.87 -15.47 -10.62
N TRP A 225 -13.86 -16.79 -10.83
CA TRP A 225 -12.99 -17.70 -10.09
C TRP A 225 -11.50 -17.40 -10.28
N THR A 226 -11.09 -17.09 -11.51
CA THR A 226 -9.70 -16.69 -11.79
C THR A 226 -9.36 -15.36 -11.13
N LYS A 227 -10.28 -14.39 -11.19
CA LYS A 227 -10.13 -13.08 -10.54
C LYS A 227 -10.00 -13.22 -9.04
N ASP A 228 -10.74 -14.12 -8.40
CA ASP A 228 -10.65 -14.38 -6.95
C ASP A 228 -9.33 -15.08 -6.58
N GLY A 229 -8.80 -15.91 -7.49
CA GLY A 229 -7.55 -16.63 -7.30
C GLY A 229 -6.29 -15.78 -7.33
N VAL A 230 -6.31 -14.62 -8.00
CA VAL A 230 -5.17 -13.66 -8.08
C VAL A 230 -5.21 -12.66 -6.92
N MET A 231 -4.06 -12.37 -6.30
CA MET A 231 -4.03 -11.55 -5.09
C MET A 231 -3.99 -10.04 -5.36
N ILE A 232 -3.07 -9.61 -6.22
CA ILE A 232 -2.94 -8.19 -6.58
C ILE A 232 -4.03 -7.89 -7.61
N LYS A 233 -4.92 -6.95 -7.33
CA LYS A 233 -5.96 -6.53 -8.28
C LYS A 233 -5.45 -5.39 -9.16
N GLU A 234 -4.72 -4.46 -8.55
CA GLU A 234 -4.12 -3.33 -9.23
C GLU A 234 -2.79 -2.96 -8.57
N LEU A 235 -1.79 -2.66 -9.40
CA LEU A 235 -0.54 -2.02 -8.99
C LEU A 235 -0.32 -0.82 -9.90
N VAL A 236 -0.17 0.36 -9.31
CA VAL A 236 0.19 1.58 -10.02
C VAL A 236 1.51 2.09 -9.47
N THR A 237 2.47 2.34 -10.35
CA THR A 237 3.75 2.95 -10.00
C THR A 237 3.93 4.24 -10.80
N ILE A 238 4.24 5.33 -10.09
CA ILE A 238 4.51 6.65 -10.67
C ILE A 238 6.03 6.81 -10.76
N PHE A 239 6.54 7.03 -11.97
CA PHE A 239 7.95 7.26 -12.25
C PHE A 239 8.18 8.70 -12.68
N ASP A 240 9.16 9.37 -12.10
CA ASP A 240 9.66 10.64 -12.62
C ASP A 240 10.32 10.42 -13.99
N LYS A 241 9.90 11.17 -15.02
CA LYS A 241 10.47 11.00 -16.38
C LYS A 241 11.94 11.41 -16.47
N ARG A 242 12.42 12.25 -15.56
CA ARG A 242 13.76 12.85 -15.64
C ARG A 242 14.85 11.87 -15.22
N ASN A 243 14.57 11.04 -14.21
CA ASN A 243 15.56 10.13 -13.60
C ASN A 243 15.00 8.71 -13.37
N PHE A 244 13.76 8.44 -13.77
CA PHE A 244 13.08 7.16 -13.61
C PHE A 244 12.93 6.69 -12.16
N ASN A 245 13.02 7.61 -11.20
CA ASN A 245 12.77 7.31 -9.79
C ASN A 245 11.27 7.13 -9.52
N ILE A 246 10.94 6.20 -8.63
CA ILE A 246 9.55 5.97 -8.21
C ILE A 246 9.13 7.07 -7.24
N LEU A 247 8.11 7.83 -7.59
CA LEU A 247 7.51 8.90 -6.77
C LEU A 247 6.24 8.48 -6.06
N GLY A 248 5.62 7.38 -6.48
CA GLY A 248 4.44 6.89 -5.82
C GLY A 248 4.13 5.45 -6.19
N ARG A 249 3.46 4.76 -5.27
CA ARG A 249 3.00 3.40 -5.47
C ARG A 249 1.64 3.21 -4.82
N TYR A 250 0.69 2.77 -5.64
CA TYR A 250 -0.61 2.32 -5.18
C TYR A 250 -0.74 0.82 -5.41
N VAL A 251 -1.27 0.10 -4.43
CA VAL A 251 -1.56 -1.33 -4.53
C VAL A 251 -2.97 -1.61 -4.00
N ASP A 252 -3.73 -2.38 -4.77
CA ASP A 252 -5.00 -3.01 -4.38
C ASP A 252 -4.77 -4.52 -4.31
N MET A 253 -4.96 -5.10 -3.13
CA MET A 253 -4.77 -6.52 -2.86
C MET A 253 -6.03 -7.09 -2.22
N LYS A 254 -6.58 -8.14 -2.82
CA LYS A 254 -7.69 -8.89 -2.23
C LYS A 254 -7.46 -10.38 -2.36
N TYR A 255 -7.66 -11.11 -1.28
CA TYR A 255 -7.54 -12.55 -1.27
C TYR A 255 -8.38 -13.16 -0.16
N SER A 256 -9.16 -14.18 -0.50
CA SER A 256 -10.01 -14.92 0.44
C SER A 256 -9.81 -16.42 0.22
N ASN A 257 -9.50 -17.15 1.28
CA ASN A 257 -9.45 -18.60 1.36
C ASN A 257 -9.84 -19.07 2.77
N MET A 258 -9.82 -20.39 3.03
CA MET A 258 -10.22 -20.96 4.34
C MET A 258 -9.40 -20.43 5.53
N LEU A 259 -8.18 -19.94 5.29
CA LEU A 259 -7.26 -19.49 6.32
C LEU A 259 -7.11 -17.97 6.38
N PHE A 260 -7.36 -17.23 5.29
CA PHE A 260 -7.07 -15.81 5.20
C PHE A 260 -8.14 -15.10 4.39
N ASP A 261 -8.65 -14.00 4.90
CA ASP A 261 -9.48 -13.06 4.15
C ASP A 261 -8.94 -11.64 4.34
N PHE A 262 -8.54 -10.99 3.25
CA PHE A 262 -8.16 -9.59 3.30
C PHE A 262 -8.55 -8.84 2.03
N ASP A 263 -8.85 -7.56 2.24
CA ASP A 263 -9.09 -6.56 1.20
C ASP A 263 -8.36 -5.29 1.65
N VAL A 264 -7.32 -4.90 0.90
CA VAL A 264 -6.37 -3.87 1.28
C VAL A 264 -6.06 -2.99 0.10
N GLN A 265 -6.19 -1.69 0.31
CA GLN A 265 -5.75 -0.64 -0.59
C GLN A 265 -4.71 0.21 0.15
N MET A 266 -3.59 0.49 -0.50
CA MET A 266 -2.53 1.33 0.05
C MET A 266 -1.96 2.24 -1.04
N ASN A 267 -1.72 3.50 -0.69
CA ASN A 267 -1.01 4.46 -1.52
C ASN A 267 0.14 5.06 -0.72
N ILE A 268 1.32 5.12 -1.32
CA ILE A 268 2.50 5.80 -0.78
C ILE A 268 2.97 6.82 -1.81
N GLU A 269 3.16 8.04 -1.37
CA GLU A 269 3.67 9.17 -2.16
C GLU A 269 5.01 9.65 -1.60
N MET A 270 5.89 10.06 -2.51
CA MET A 270 7.25 10.52 -2.22
C MET A 270 7.44 11.95 -2.73
N GLY A 271 8.28 12.70 -2.05
CA GLY A 271 8.72 14.03 -2.47
C GLY A 271 10.24 14.14 -2.49
N TYR A 272 10.76 15.11 -3.24
CA TYR A 272 12.17 15.45 -3.25
C TYR A 272 12.50 16.48 -2.18
N PHE A 273 13.58 16.24 -1.44
CA PHE A 273 14.12 17.11 -0.39
C PHE A 273 15.63 17.25 -0.59
N GLY A 274 16.01 18.20 -1.45
CA GLY A 274 17.35 18.23 -2.04
C GLY A 274 17.54 17.07 -3.02
N ASP A 275 18.65 16.35 -2.89
CA ASP A 275 18.94 15.17 -3.73
C ASP A 275 18.25 13.89 -3.24
N ASP A 276 17.68 13.92 -2.04
CA ASP A 276 17.05 12.76 -1.44
C ASP A 276 15.54 12.74 -1.71
N LYS A 277 15.00 11.54 -1.80
CA LYS A 277 13.57 11.28 -2.00
C LYS A 277 13.03 10.63 -0.74
N LEU A 278 11.98 11.21 -0.16
CA LEU A 278 11.43 10.79 1.14
C LEU A 278 9.90 10.67 1.05
N PRO A 279 9.27 9.78 1.82
CA PRO A 279 7.81 9.61 1.82
C PRO A 279 7.12 10.83 2.41
N THR A 280 6.07 11.32 1.75
CA THR A 280 5.32 12.52 2.13
C THR A 280 3.90 12.19 2.58
N LYS A 281 3.27 11.19 1.95
CA LYS A 281 1.91 10.74 2.31
C LYS A 281 1.78 9.24 2.18
N ILE A 282 1.11 8.63 3.15
CA ILE A 282 0.80 7.20 3.15
C ILE A 282 -0.66 7.06 3.54
N THR A 283 -1.43 6.40 2.68
CA THR A 283 -2.82 6.07 2.96
C THR A 283 -3.00 4.57 2.89
N TYR A 284 -3.87 4.07 3.74
CA TYR A 284 -4.27 2.68 3.73
C TYR A 284 -5.71 2.56 4.15
N GLN A 285 -6.37 1.58 3.56
CA GLN A 285 -7.68 1.16 3.97
C GLN A 285 -7.80 -0.34 3.73
N GLY A 286 -8.21 -1.08 4.74
CA GLY A 286 -8.38 -2.52 4.55
C GLY A 286 -8.87 -3.29 5.74
N ASN A 287 -9.14 -4.57 5.50
CA ASN A 287 -9.48 -5.56 6.50
C ASN A 287 -8.53 -6.75 6.45
N TRP A 288 -8.33 -7.35 7.61
CA TRP A 288 -7.57 -8.56 7.81
C TRP A 288 -8.37 -9.50 8.71
N ASP A 289 -8.80 -10.62 8.15
CA ASP A 289 -9.26 -11.79 8.89
C ASP A 289 -8.22 -12.91 8.76
N TYR A 290 -7.77 -13.42 9.89
CA TYR A 290 -6.75 -14.45 9.94
C TYR A 290 -7.00 -15.41 11.11
N PRO A 291 -6.46 -16.63 11.07
CA PRO A 291 -6.90 -17.70 11.94
C PRO A 291 -6.70 -17.34 13.41
N PHE A 292 -7.69 -17.68 14.23
CA PHE A 292 -7.65 -17.51 15.69
C PHE A 292 -7.66 -16.05 16.19
N LYS A 293 -7.99 -15.09 15.32
CA LYS A 293 -8.10 -13.66 15.67
C LYS A 293 -9.41 -13.10 15.15
N LYS A 294 -9.80 -11.94 15.67
CA LYS A 294 -10.99 -11.24 15.19
C LYS A 294 -10.61 -10.48 13.94
N GLU A 295 -11.46 -10.51 12.93
CA GLU A 295 -11.36 -9.62 11.78
C GLU A 295 -11.09 -8.17 12.24
N GLU A 296 -10.04 -7.59 11.67
CA GLU A 296 -9.60 -6.24 11.97
C GLU A 296 -9.87 -5.35 10.76
N ARG A 297 -10.42 -4.16 11.00
CA ARG A 297 -10.72 -3.17 9.96
C ARG A 297 -10.12 -1.85 10.37
N ALA A 298 -9.29 -1.28 9.50
CA ALA A 298 -8.62 -0.02 9.78
C ALA A 298 -8.42 0.82 8.53
N SER A 299 -8.28 2.12 8.75
CA SER A 299 -7.77 3.07 7.77
C SER A 299 -6.76 4.01 8.41
N PHE A 300 -5.78 4.44 7.60
CA PHE A 300 -4.70 5.30 8.03
C PHE A 300 -4.48 6.41 7.00
N LEU A 301 -4.21 7.61 7.49
CA LEU A 301 -3.55 8.68 6.76
C LEU A 301 -2.34 9.12 7.59
N ILE A 302 -1.16 9.01 7.01
CA ILE A 302 0.10 9.49 7.58
C ILE A 302 0.65 10.55 6.61
N VAL A 303 0.97 11.73 7.14
CA VAL A 303 1.58 12.81 6.38
C VAL A 303 2.88 13.21 7.04
N HIS A 304 3.98 13.18 6.29
CA HIS A 304 5.26 13.68 6.72
C HIS A 304 5.50 15.09 6.16
N LYS A 305 5.87 16.02 7.03
CA LYS A 305 6.06 17.43 6.72
C LYS A 305 7.36 17.93 7.33
N ASP A 306 7.81 19.09 6.88
CA ASP A 306 8.90 19.86 7.49
C ASP A 306 10.21 19.06 7.63
N TYR A 307 10.55 18.28 6.60
CA TYR A 307 11.83 17.58 6.56
C TYR A 307 12.99 18.57 6.61
N LYS A 308 13.88 18.36 7.58
CA LYS A 308 15.12 19.10 7.75
C LYS A 308 16.27 18.12 7.86
N ILE A 309 17.28 18.26 7.01
CA ILE A 309 18.49 17.43 7.08
C ILE A 309 19.25 17.74 8.37
N GLU A 310 19.60 16.70 9.12
CA GLU A 310 20.34 16.78 10.37
C GLU A 310 21.68 16.02 10.30
N LYS A 311 21.79 15.06 9.37
CA LYS A 311 23.00 14.25 9.15
C LYS A 311 23.30 14.20 7.65
N GLY A 312 24.58 14.39 7.31
CA GLY A 312 25.09 14.24 5.94
C GLY A 312 24.90 12.83 5.37
N LYS A 313 25.28 12.64 4.11
CA LYS A 313 25.38 11.31 3.49
C LYS A 313 26.58 10.56 4.01
#